data_AF-A0A5M5ZSV9-F1
#
_entry.id   AF-A0A5M5ZSV9-F1
#
_cell.length_a   1.000
_cell.length_b   1.000
_cell.length_c   1.000
_cell.angle_alpha   90.00
_cell.angle_beta   90.00
_cell.angle_gamma   90.00
#
_symmetry.space_group_name_H-M   'P 1'
#
loop_
_entity.id
_entity.type
_entity.pdbx_description
1 polymer ?
#
loop_
_entity_poly.entity_id
_entity_poly.type
_entity_poly.pdbx_seq_one_letter_code
_entity_poly.pdbx_strand_id
1 'polypeptide(L)'
;MDIQQYIAADKELLLNLNGSQSLFWDGFMWVATSTIVWVPVAAMLLYIIIKNNKIQEALLTIVMIALVITLADQIASGLCKPFFARFRPTQDPNIMYMVDIVNGYRGGRFGFISSHAANTFAISVFLSLLIKRKSLTFMLLFWAVLNSYSRIYLGVHYPGDILFGAIEGCFIGYLIYLLYKFIQKKIFYKPRCISNQYTASGYLISDINLFYIILISTYFFIIIAGMIVTHTLNL
;
A
#
# COMPACT_ATOMS: atom_id res chain seq x y z
N MET A 1 19.42 -14.36 -19.91
CA MET A 1 19.78 -13.86 -18.57
C MET A 1 19.43 -14.95 -17.57
N ASP A 2 20.36 -15.40 -16.74
CA ASP A 2 20.14 -16.48 -15.75
C ASP A 2 19.57 -15.91 -14.43
N ILE A 3 18.96 -16.75 -13.59
CA ILE A 3 18.36 -16.36 -12.30
C ILE A 3 19.35 -15.61 -11.40
N GLN A 4 20.63 -16.00 -11.42
CA GLN A 4 21.68 -15.33 -10.65
C GLN A 4 21.94 -13.90 -11.12
N GLN A 5 21.83 -13.66 -12.43
CA GLN A 5 21.99 -12.32 -12.99
C GLN A 5 20.81 -11.41 -12.57
N TYR A 6 19.58 -11.94 -12.51
CA TYR A 6 18.44 -11.19 -11.98
C TYR A 6 18.63 -10.86 -10.50
N ILE A 7 19.10 -11.81 -9.68
CA ILE A 7 19.34 -11.58 -8.25
C ILE A 7 20.44 -10.53 -8.05
N ALA A 8 21.53 -10.60 -8.81
CA ALA A 8 22.60 -9.61 -8.75
C ALA A 8 22.11 -8.21 -9.15
N ALA A 9 21.36 -8.11 -10.26
CA ALA A 9 20.77 -6.85 -10.71
C ALA A 9 19.79 -6.27 -9.68
N ASP A 10 19.00 -7.09 -9.01
CA ASP A 10 18.05 -6.65 -7.97
C ASP A 10 18.77 -6.11 -6.72
N LYS A 11 19.95 -6.68 -6.37
CA LYS A 11 20.81 -6.16 -5.30
C LYS A 11 21.45 -4.83 -5.70
N GLU A 12 21.99 -4.73 -6.91
CA GLU A 12 22.60 -3.49 -7.41
C GLU A 12 21.56 -2.36 -7.48
N LEU A 13 20.37 -2.67 -8.01
CA LEU A 13 19.28 -1.71 -8.09
C LEU A 13 18.84 -1.23 -6.69
N LEU A 14 18.81 -2.12 -5.70
CA LEU A 14 18.57 -1.71 -4.33
C LEU A 14 19.64 -0.75 -3.83
N LEU A 15 20.93 -1.08 -3.96
CA LEU A 15 22.02 -0.24 -3.45
C LEU A 15 22.04 1.16 -4.08
N ASN A 16 21.52 1.28 -5.31
CA ASN A 16 21.37 2.58 -5.98
C ASN A 16 20.16 3.40 -5.51
N LEU A 17 19.14 2.77 -4.90
CA LEU A 17 17.87 3.40 -4.51
C LEU A 17 17.67 3.52 -3.00
N ASN A 18 18.39 2.71 -2.22
CA ASN A 18 18.28 2.64 -0.77
C ASN A 18 18.98 3.83 -0.11
N GLY A 19 18.33 4.36 0.94
CA GLY A 19 18.87 5.46 1.73
C GLY A 19 18.99 6.77 0.96
N SER A 20 19.46 7.78 1.68
CA SER A 20 20.03 8.98 1.10
C SER A 20 20.92 9.65 2.13
N GLN A 21 21.75 10.60 1.69
CA GLN A 21 22.53 11.45 2.61
C GLN A 21 21.66 12.53 3.30
N SER A 22 20.37 12.59 2.98
CA SER A 22 19.46 13.61 3.49
C SER A 22 18.64 13.07 4.65
N LEU A 23 18.91 13.59 5.84
CA LEU A 23 18.12 13.32 7.02
C LEU A 23 16.63 13.56 6.76
N PHE A 24 16.26 14.64 6.06
CA PHE A 24 14.87 14.93 5.69
C PHE A 24 14.17 13.74 5.02
N TRP A 25 14.82 13.10 4.05
CA TRP A 25 14.25 11.95 3.35
C TRP A 25 14.16 10.72 4.25
N ASP A 26 15.11 10.52 5.17
CA ASP A 26 15.03 9.47 6.18
C ASP A 26 13.82 9.63 7.08
N GLY A 27 13.62 10.83 7.63
CA GLY A 27 12.44 11.15 8.45
C GLY A 27 11.14 11.03 7.67
N PHE A 28 11.10 11.59 6.45
CA PHE A 28 9.91 11.52 5.59
C PHE A 28 9.53 10.07 5.28
N MET A 29 10.47 9.23 4.82
CA MET A 29 10.21 7.84 4.47
C MET A 29 9.86 7.00 5.70
N TRP A 30 10.47 7.30 6.86
CA TRP A 30 10.15 6.68 8.13
C TRP A 30 8.71 6.96 8.58
N VAL A 31 8.29 8.22 8.51
CA VAL A 31 6.92 8.60 8.87
C VAL A 31 5.92 8.07 7.84
N ALA A 32 6.24 8.16 6.54
CA ALA A 32 5.39 7.69 5.46
C ALA A 32 5.11 6.18 5.54
N THR A 33 6.09 5.36 5.93
CA THR A 33 5.87 3.91 6.08
C THR A 33 5.03 3.53 7.31
N SER A 34 4.82 4.45 8.25
CA SER A 34 4.12 4.17 9.52
C SER A 34 2.61 4.06 9.30
N THR A 35 2.03 2.91 9.67
CA THR A 35 0.59 2.65 9.53
C THR A 35 -0.27 3.65 10.30
N ILE A 36 0.22 4.16 11.44
CA ILE A 36 -0.52 5.09 12.31
C ILE A 36 -0.88 6.38 11.56
N VAL A 37 0.02 6.87 10.70
CA VAL A 37 -0.17 8.12 9.97
C VAL A 37 -1.33 8.03 8.96
N TRP A 38 -1.65 6.81 8.51
CA TRP A 38 -2.71 6.54 7.56
C TRP A 38 -4.08 6.25 8.20
N VAL A 39 -4.16 6.17 9.53
CA VAL A 39 -5.42 5.92 10.26
C VAL A 39 -6.50 6.95 9.92
N PRO A 40 -6.25 8.27 9.82
CA PRO A 40 -7.28 9.25 9.43
C PRO A 40 -7.83 8.99 8.02
N VAL A 41 -6.98 8.59 7.08
CA VAL A 41 -7.38 8.25 5.70
C VAL A 41 -8.26 6.99 5.70
N ALA A 42 -7.87 5.97 6.47
CA ALA A 42 -8.65 4.74 6.61
C ALA A 42 -10.01 4.99 7.29
N ALA A 43 -10.05 5.80 8.33
CA ALA A 43 -11.28 6.19 9.02
C ALA A 43 -12.22 6.97 8.08
N MET A 44 -11.68 7.90 7.29
CA MET A 44 -12.46 8.64 6.31
C MET A 44 -13.01 7.74 5.20
N LEU A 45 -12.21 6.78 4.72
CA LEU A 45 -12.68 5.80 3.75
C LEU A 45 -13.85 4.98 4.30
N LEU A 46 -13.76 4.53 5.55
CA LEU A 46 -14.83 3.79 6.23
C LEU A 46 -16.10 4.64 6.33
N TYR A 47 -15.96 5.91 6.71
CA TYR A 47 -17.07 6.87 6.75
C TYR A 47 -17.77 7.00 5.38
N ILE A 48 -17.00 7.15 4.29
CA ILE A 48 -17.55 7.24 2.93
C ILE A 48 -18.33 5.98 2.58
N ILE A 49 -17.77 4.81 2.87
CA ILE A 49 -18.41 3.52 2.58
C ILE A 49 -19.74 3.40 3.31
N ILE A 50 -19.79 3.72 4.60
CA ILE A 50 -20.99 3.60 5.43
C ILE A 50 -22.05 4.62 4.99
N LYS A 51 -21.66 5.88 4.76
CA LYS A 51 -22.59 6.96 4.41
C LYS A 51 -23.22 6.78 3.02
N ASN A 52 -22.46 6.27 2.05
CA ASN A 52 -22.89 6.21 0.64
C ASN A 52 -23.54 4.88 0.25
N ASN A 53 -23.62 3.91 1.16
CA ASN A 53 -24.20 2.60 0.89
C ASN A 53 -25.24 2.23 1.95
N LYS A 54 -26.17 1.35 1.59
CA LYS A 54 -27.04 0.71 2.59
C LYS A 54 -26.17 -0.09 3.55
N ILE A 55 -26.58 -0.21 4.82
CA ILE A 55 -25.77 -0.88 5.85
C ILE A 55 -25.31 -2.29 5.44
N GLN A 56 -26.15 -3.06 4.75
CA GLN A 56 -25.83 -4.40 4.24
C GLN A 56 -24.72 -4.38 3.18
N GLU A 57 -24.76 -3.41 2.25
CA GLU A 57 -23.72 -3.21 1.23
C GLU A 57 -22.42 -2.66 1.85
N ALA A 58 -22.53 -1.76 2.82
CA ALA A 58 -21.39 -1.25 3.56
C ALA A 58 -20.68 -2.37 4.32
N LEU A 59 -21.42 -3.22 5.03
CA LEU A 59 -20.90 -4.41 5.71
C LEU A 59 -20.22 -5.38 4.72
N LEU A 60 -20.86 -5.67 3.58
CA LEU A 60 -20.23 -6.49 2.53
C LEU A 60 -18.91 -5.88 2.05
N THR A 61 -18.88 -4.56 1.84
CA THR A 61 -17.67 -3.85 1.41
C THR A 61 -16.56 -3.95 2.46
N ILE A 62 -16.89 -3.76 3.75
CA ILE A 62 -15.94 -3.87 4.86
C ILE A 62 -15.38 -5.29 4.95
N VAL A 63 -16.24 -6.31 4.85
CA VAL A 63 -15.82 -7.72 4.84
C VAL A 63 -14.90 -8.00 3.66
N MET A 64 -15.19 -7.46 2.46
CA MET A 64 -14.32 -7.65 1.30
C MET A 64 -12.99 -6.92 1.45
N ILE A 65 -12.94 -5.74 2.05
CA ILE A 65 -11.67 -5.05 2.36
C ILE A 65 -10.85 -5.90 3.33
N ALA A 66 -11.46 -6.41 4.39
CA ALA A 66 -10.79 -7.30 5.33
C ALA A 66 -10.25 -8.55 4.60
N LEU A 67 -11.07 -9.16 3.73
CA LEU A 67 -10.68 -10.32 2.94
C LEU A 67 -9.53 -10.04 1.96
N VAL A 68 -9.52 -8.86 1.31
CA VAL A 68 -8.40 -8.43 0.45
C VAL A 68 -7.10 -8.38 1.23
N ILE A 69 -7.12 -7.73 2.40
CA ILE A 69 -5.94 -7.57 3.25
C ILE A 69 -5.46 -8.91 3.78
N THR A 70 -6.38 -9.76 4.28
CA THR A 70 -6.00 -11.05 4.83
C THR A 70 -5.45 -11.99 3.76
N LEU A 71 -6.06 -12.05 2.57
CA LEU A 71 -5.55 -12.90 1.50
C LEU A 71 -4.19 -12.42 0.98
N ALA A 72 -4.04 -11.12 0.72
CA ALA A 72 -2.78 -10.56 0.24
C ALA A 72 -1.65 -10.77 1.26
N ASP A 73 -1.91 -10.54 2.55
CA ASP A 73 -0.91 -10.79 3.59
C ASP A 73 -0.62 -12.28 3.79
N GLN A 74 -1.62 -13.17 3.78
CA GLN A 74 -1.37 -14.60 3.99
C GLN A 74 -0.63 -15.25 2.83
N ILE A 75 -0.89 -14.82 1.58
CA ILE A 75 -0.11 -15.28 0.42
C ILE A 75 1.33 -14.78 0.54
N ALA A 76 1.53 -13.47 0.75
CA ALA A 76 2.87 -12.91 0.84
C ALA A 76 3.66 -13.41 2.06
N SER A 77 3.08 -13.32 3.25
CA SER A 77 3.73 -13.61 4.53
C SER A 77 3.65 -15.08 4.95
N GLY A 78 2.51 -15.73 4.72
CA GLY A 78 2.26 -17.11 5.14
C GLY A 78 2.77 -18.15 4.15
N LEU A 79 2.73 -17.86 2.85
CA LEU A 79 3.17 -18.80 1.81
C LEU A 79 4.52 -18.43 1.19
N CYS A 80 4.65 -17.23 0.61
CA CYS A 80 5.85 -16.88 -0.15
C CYS A 80 7.10 -16.76 0.73
N LYS A 81 7.02 -16.05 1.87
CA LYS A 81 8.19 -15.84 2.73
C LYS A 81 8.81 -17.15 3.23
N PRO A 82 8.05 -18.14 3.76
CA PRO A 82 8.61 -19.44 4.13
C PRO A 82 9.08 -20.27 2.93
N PHE A 83 8.38 -20.20 1.80
CA PHE A 83 8.70 -21.00 0.61
C PHE A 83 10.01 -20.57 -0.05
N PHE A 84 10.21 -19.27 -0.27
CA PHE A 84 11.40 -18.76 -0.94
C PHE A 84 12.57 -18.53 0.01
N ALA A 85 12.29 -18.26 1.29
CA ALA A 85 13.30 -18.00 2.33
C ALA A 85 14.39 -16.99 1.91
N ARG A 86 14.04 -16.03 1.04
CA ARG A 86 14.95 -14.98 0.58
C ARG A 86 15.19 -13.98 1.71
N PHE A 87 16.43 -13.85 2.15
CA PHE A 87 16.82 -12.86 3.17
C PHE A 87 16.45 -11.45 2.74
N ARG A 88 16.05 -10.61 3.68
CA ARG A 88 15.96 -9.16 3.44
C ARG A 88 17.35 -8.56 3.24
N PRO A 89 17.47 -7.41 2.56
CA PRO A 89 18.78 -6.81 2.33
C PRO A 89 19.56 -6.51 3.62
N THR A 90 18.88 -5.97 4.63
CA THR A 90 19.42 -5.74 5.99
C THR A 90 19.84 -7.01 6.75
N GLN A 91 19.52 -8.20 6.24
CA GLN A 91 19.79 -9.51 6.85
C GLN A 91 20.62 -10.42 5.93
N ASP A 92 20.90 -10.02 4.69
CA ASP A 92 21.68 -10.80 3.73
C ASP A 92 23.18 -10.61 4.02
N PRO A 93 23.93 -11.68 4.40
CA PRO A 93 25.36 -11.58 4.70
C PRO A 93 26.22 -10.95 3.62
N ASN A 94 25.78 -11.01 2.36
CA ASN A 94 26.53 -10.47 1.24
C ASN A 94 26.42 -8.95 1.12
N ILE A 95 25.33 -8.34 1.60
CA ILE A 95 25.06 -6.91 1.38
C ILE A 95 24.64 -6.12 2.62
N MET A 96 24.40 -6.77 3.76
CA MET A 96 23.85 -6.12 4.95
C MET A 96 24.69 -4.96 5.50
N TYR A 97 25.99 -4.92 5.19
CA TYR A 97 26.91 -3.85 5.58
C TYR A 97 26.99 -2.70 4.56
N MET A 98 26.40 -2.88 3.38
CA MET A 98 26.33 -1.87 2.31
C MET A 98 24.96 -1.19 2.23
N VAL A 99 23.96 -1.71 2.97
CA VAL A 99 22.60 -1.17 3.00
C VAL A 99 22.51 -0.07 4.05
N ASP A 100 22.00 1.08 3.67
CA ASP A 100 21.66 2.17 4.57
C ASP A 100 20.45 1.80 5.43
N ILE A 101 20.66 1.77 6.74
CA ILE A 101 19.64 1.39 7.72
C ILE A 101 19.15 2.65 8.45
N VAL A 102 17.94 3.06 8.12
CA VAL A 102 17.26 4.16 8.82
C VAL A 102 16.72 3.65 10.16
N ASN A 103 17.01 4.37 11.24
CA ASN A 103 16.53 4.10 12.61
C ASN A 103 16.80 2.68 13.13
N GLY A 104 17.88 2.05 12.67
CA GLY A 104 18.21 0.67 13.04
C GLY A 104 17.17 -0.37 12.57
N TYR A 105 16.21 0.01 11.73
CA TYR A 105 15.10 -0.85 11.37
C TYR A 105 15.49 -1.88 10.31
N ARG A 106 15.55 -3.14 10.72
CA ARG A 106 15.89 -4.26 9.82
C ARG A 106 14.69 -5.09 9.37
N GLY A 107 13.54 -4.94 10.02
CA GLY A 107 12.37 -5.77 9.77
C GLY A 107 12.59 -7.27 10.07
N GLY A 108 11.80 -8.14 9.43
CA GLY A 108 11.88 -9.60 9.62
C GLY A 108 13.04 -10.27 8.86
N ARG A 109 13.16 -11.60 8.98
CA ARG A 109 14.26 -12.35 8.32
C ARG A 109 14.10 -12.45 6.79
N PHE A 110 12.89 -12.77 6.33
CA PHE A 110 12.60 -13.01 4.92
C PHE A 110 11.76 -11.89 4.28
N GLY A 111 12.07 -11.61 3.01
CA GLY A 111 11.56 -10.44 2.28
C GLY A 111 10.62 -10.75 1.11
N PHE A 112 10.79 -11.89 0.45
CA PHE A 112 10.07 -12.17 -0.80
C PHE A 112 8.74 -12.89 -0.57
N ILE A 113 7.58 -12.38 -1.02
CA ILE A 113 7.31 -11.06 -1.60
C ILE A 113 6.95 -10.04 -0.52
N SER A 114 6.97 -8.75 -0.84
CA SER A 114 6.65 -7.71 0.13
C SER A 114 5.16 -7.65 0.47
N SER A 115 4.80 -7.94 1.72
CA SER A 115 3.42 -7.84 2.18
C SER A 115 2.90 -6.40 2.28
N HIS A 116 3.78 -5.41 2.46
CA HIS A 116 3.37 -4.00 2.38
C HIS A 116 2.95 -3.61 0.95
N ALA A 117 3.73 -4.02 -0.05
CA ALA A 117 3.37 -3.81 -1.45
C ALA A 117 2.08 -4.57 -1.80
N ALA A 118 2.00 -5.87 -1.46
CA ALA A 118 0.81 -6.69 -1.63
C ALA A 118 -0.47 -6.01 -1.12
N ASN A 119 -0.49 -5.64 0.16
CA ASN A 119 -1.66 -5.04 0.79
C ASN A 119 -2.03 -3.67 0.20
N THR A 120 -1.05 -2.79 0.00
CA THR A 120 -1.31 -1.43 -0.50
C THR A 120 -1.83 -1.44 -1.93
N PHE A 121 -1.26 -2.25 -2.82
CA PHE A 121 -1.75 -2.43 -4.19
C PHE A 121 -3.11 -3.13 -4.23
N ALA A 122 -3.34 -4.16 -3.40
CA ALA A 122 -4.62 -4.87 -3.37
C ALA A 122 -5.79 -3.98 -2.95
N ILE A 123 -5.61 -3.20 -1.88
CA ILE A 123 -6.59 -2.20 -1.44
C ILE A 123 -6.82 -1.15 -2.54
N SER A 124 -5.73 -0.64 -3.14
CA SER A 124 -5.81 0.41 -4.15
C SER A 124 -6.58 -0.02 -5.39
N VAL A 125 -6.35 -1.25 -5.88
CA VAL A 125 -7.09 -1.82 -7.01
C VAL A 125 -8.55 -2.06 -6.65
N PHE A 126 -8.81 -2.70 -5.50
CA PHE A 126 -10.18 -2.99 -5.06
C PHE A 126 -11.04 -1.72 -4.95
N LEU A 127 -10.54 -0.70 -4.24
CA LEU A 127 -11.25 0.57 -4.04
C LEU A 127 -11.40 1.37 -5.33
N SER A 128 -10.40 1.34 -6.21
CA SER A 128 -10.46 1.99 -7.53
C SER A 128 -11.61 1.44 -8.37
N LEU A 129 -11.77 0.12 -8.39
CA LEU A 129 -12.83 -0.56 -9.14
C LEU A 129 -14.20 -0.42 -8.47
N LEU A 130 -14.24 -0.26 -7.15
CA LEU A 130 -15.45 -0.03 -6.37
C LEU A 130 -16.00 1.38 -6.59
N ILE A 131 -15.18 2.42 -6.41
CA ILE A 131 -15.60 3.83 -6.43
C ILE A 131 -15.63 4.40 -7.86
N LYS A 132 -14.82 3.85 -8.77
CA LYS A 132 -14.80 4.17 -10.21
C LYS A 132 -14.57 5.65 -10.52
N ARG A 133 -13.65 6.30 -9.81
CA ARG A 133 -13.24 7.69 -10.06
C ARG A 133 -11.76 7.75 -10.39
N LYS A 134 -11.43 8.19 -11.62
CA LYS A 134 -10.05 8.21 -12.14
C LYS A 134 -9.06 8.97 -11.23
N SER A 135 -9.47 10.12 -10.69
CA SER A 135 -8.60 10.90 -9.79
C SER A 135 -8.32 10.18 -8.47
N LEU A 136 -9.30 9.47 -7.91
CA LEU A 136 -9.08 8.63 -6.73
C LEU A 136 -8.14 7.47 -7.04
N THR A 137 -8.31 6.82 -8.19
CA THR A 137 -7.40 5.74 -8.63
C THR A 137 -5.96 6.21 -8.71
N PHE A 138 -5.70 7.37 -9.32
CA PHE A 138 -4.35 7.91 -9.38
C PHE A 138 -3.76 8.16 -7.98
N MET A 139 -4.56 8.72 -7.06
CA MET A 139 -4.11 9.01 -5.70
C MET A 139 -3.83 7.75 -4.87
N LEU A 140 -4.68 6.71 -4.99
CA LEU A 140 -4.47 5.43 -4.32
C LEU A 140 -3.23 4.70 -4.88
N LEU A 141 -3.02 4.75 -6.20
CA LEU A 141 -1.80 4.19 -6.79
C LEU A 141 -0.55 4.95 -6.37
N PHE A 142 -0.60 6.29 -6.32
CA PHE A 142 0.50 7.09 -5.79
C PHE A 142 0.80 6.73 -4.33
N TRP A 143 -0.23 6.59 -3.50
CA TRP A 143 -0.10 6.13 -2.12
C TRP A 143 0.56 4.75 -2.01
N ALA A 144 0.13 3.79 -2.83
CA ALA A 144 0.70 2.43 -2.85
C ALA A 144 2.17 2.44 -3.31
N VAL A 145 2.50 3.22 -4.34
CA VAL A 145 3.87 3.38 -4.83
C VAL A 145 4.75 4.02 -3.76
N LEU A 146 4.29 5.10 -3.11
CA LEU A 146 5.05 5.77 -2.04
C LEU A 146 5.33 4.81 -0.87
N ASN A 147 4.31 4.09 -0.40
CA ASN A 147 4.45 3.14 0.70
C ASN A 147 5.31 1.93 0.32
N SER A 148 5.35 1.55 -0.95
CA SER A 148 6.20 0.47 -1.44
C SER A 148 7.65 0.93 -1.60
N TYR A 149 7.85 2.13 -2.14
CA TYR A 149 9.17 2.73 -2.31
C TYR A 149 9.85 2.97 -0.96
N SER A 150 9.10 3.40 0.06
CA SER A 150 9.67 3.57 1.41
C SER A 150 10.31 2.28 1.93
N ARG A 151 9.86 1.10 1.50
CA ARG A 151 10.46 -0.19 1.90
C ARG A 151 11.80 -0.48 1.22
N ILE A 152 11.97 0.00 -0.01
CA ILE A 152 13.26 -0.02 -0.73
C ILE A 152 14.19 1.00 -0.07
N TYR A 153 13.67 2.21 0.19
CA TYR A 153 14.42 3.27 0.85
C TYR A 153 14.97 2.84 2.21
N LEU A 154 14.16 2.17 3.04
CA LEU A 154 14.56 1.62 4.34
C LEU A 154 15.43 0.36 4.26
N GLY A 155 15.75 -0.14 3.06
CA GLY A 155 16.63 -1.28 2.85
C GLY A 155 16.04 -2.63 3.24
N VAL A 156 14.73 -2.69 3.52
CA VAL A 156 14.08 -3.91 4.04
C VAL A 156 13.46 -4.79 2.96
N HIS A 157 13.40 -4.33 1.72
CA HIS A 157 12.91 -5.11 0.59
C HIS A 157 13.69 -4.77 -0.68
N TYR A 158 13.93 -5.79 -1.50
CA TYR A 158 14.46 -5.58 -2.83
C TYR A 158 13.38 -5.03 -3.77
N PRO A 159 13.75 -4.29 -4.84
CA PRO A 159 12.83 -3.89 -5.91
C PRO A 159 12.00 -5.07 -6.46
N GLY A 160 12.59 -6.25 -6.62
CA GLY A 160 11.90 -7.47 -7.03
C GLY A 160 10.83 -7.91 -6.02
N ASP A 161 11.11 -7.84 -4.71
CA ASP A 161 10.13 -8.18 -3.67
C ASP A 161 8.88 -7.28 -3.77
N ILE A 162 9.10 -6.01 -4.11
CA ILE A 162 8.04 -5.00 -4.30
C ILE A 162 7.27 -5.25 -5.60
N LEU A 163 7.96 -5.54 -6.70
CA LEU A 163 7.32 -5.81 -7.99
C LEU A 163 6.37 -7.01 -7.90
N PHE A 164 6.84 -8.14 -7.37
CA PHE A 164 5.99 -9.33 -7.23
C PHE A 164 4.90 -9.15 -6.17
N GLY A 165 5.16 -8.38 -5.11
CA GLY A 165 4.13 -7.93 -4.17
C GLY A 165 3.04 -7.10 -4.85
N ALA A 166 3.41 -6.15 -5.71
CA ALA A 166 2.46 -5.32 -6.44
C ALA A 166 1.63 -6.15 -7.44
N ILE A 167 2.25 -7.12 -8.14
CA ILE A 167 1.56 -8.02 -9.07
C ILE A 167 0.52 -8.87 -8.31
N GLU A 168 0.95 -9.51 -7.22
CA GLU A 168 0.08 -10.33 -6.38
C GLU A 168 -1.06 -9.49 -5.78
N GLY A 169 -0.76 -8.32 -5.23
CA GLY A 169 -1.75 -7.43 -4.67
C GLY A 169 -2.77 -6.97 -5.72
N CYS A 170 -2.31 -6.55 -6.90
CA CYS A 170 -3.21 -6.18 -8.01
C CYS A 170 -4.14 -7.34 -8.40
N PHE A 171 -3.60 -8.57 -8.47
CA PHE A 171 -4.36 -9.76 -8.79
C PHE A 171 -5.44 -10.06 -7.74
N ILE A 172 -5.09 -10.05 -6.45
CA ILE A 172 -6.04 -10.28 -5.35
C ILE A 172 -7.10 -9.19 -5.29
N GLY A 173 -6.71 -7.92 -5.38
CA GLY A 173 -7.65 -6.79 -5.39
C GLY A 173 -8.68 -6.88 -6.53
N TYR A 174 -8.23 -7.28 -7.72
CA TYR A 174 -9.11 -7.51 -8.86
C TYR A 174 -10.04 -8.72 -8.66
N LEU A 175 -9.51 -9.86 -8.19
CA LEU A 175 -10.29 -11.07 -7.96
C LEU A 175 -11.39 -10.85 -6.93
N ILE A 176 -11.08 -10.19 -5.81
CA ILE A 176 -12.07 -9.88 -4.77
C ILE A 176 -13.07 -8.83 -5.24
N TYR A 177 -12.68 -7.90 -6.11
CA TYR A 177 -13.65 -7.03 -6.77
C TYR A 177 -14.65 -7.81 -7.63
N LEU A 178 -14.19 -8.81 -8.40
CA LEU A 178 -15.09 -9.66 -9.19
C LEU A 178 -16.06 -10.43 -8.29
N LEU A 179 -15.56 -10.99 -7.18
CA LEU A 179 -16.37 -11.65 -6.17
C LEU A 179 -17.41 -10.70 -5.55
N TYR A 180 -16.98 -9.50 -5.14
CA TYR A 180 -17.87 -8.46 -4.61
C TYR A 180 -18.98 -8.14 -5.61
N LYS A 181 -18.63 -7.91 -6.88
CA LYS A 181 -19.59 -7.57 -7.94
C LYS A 181 -20.58 -8.72 -8.19
N PHE A 182 -20.10 -9.96 -8.15
CA PHE A 182 -20.95 -11.15 -8.29
C PHE A 182 -21.98 -11.26 -7.16
N ILE A 183 -21.55 -11.10 -5.91
CA ILE A 183 -22.42 -11.13 -4.73
C ILE A 183 -23.38 -9.94 -4.76
N GLN A 184 -22.87 -8.74 -5.03
CA GLN A 184 -23.66 -7.52 -5.08
C GLN A 184 -24.79 -7.64 -6.11
N LYS A 185 -24.51 -8.12 -7.33
CA LYS A 185 -25.53 -8.27 -8.37
C LYS A 185 -26.65 -9.25 -7.98
N LYS A 186 -26.34 -10.26 -7.16
CA LYS A 186 -27.33 -11.25 -6.69
C LYS A 186 -28.21 -10.69 -5.56
N ILE A 187 -27.63 -9.88 -4.67
CA ILE A 187 -28.31 -9.45 -3.43
C ILE A 187 -28.92 -8.05 -3.57
N PHE A 188 -28.25 -7.15 -4.30
CA PHE A 188 -28.58 -5.74 -4.37
C PHE A 188 -28.83 -5.30 -5.81
N TYR A 189 -30.04 -4.80 -6.08
CA TYR A 189 -30.33 -4.11 -7.32
C TYR A 189 -29.87 -2.65 -7.23
N LYS A 190 -28.86 -2.26 -8.03
CA LYS A 190 -28.45 -0.86 -8.18
C LYS A 190 -28.78 -0.35 -9.59
N PRO A 191 -29.73 0.61 -9.74
CA PRO A 191 -29.90 1.31 -11.00
C PRO A 191 -28.66 2.16 -11.30
N ARG A 192 -28.39 2.40 -12.59
CA ARG A 192 -27.26 3.24 -13.01
C ARG A 192 -27.57 4.70 -12.67
N CYS A 193 -26.80 5.31 -11.77
CA CYS A 193 -26.91 6.74 -11.48
C CYS A 193 -26.30 7.55 -12.62
N ILE A 194 -27.09 8.43 -13.25
CA ILE A 194 -26.62 9.43 -14.22
C ILE A 194 -26.78 10.79 -13.55
N SER A 195 -25.76 11.20 -12.79
CA SER A 195 -25.72 12.50 -12.12
C SER A 195 -24.27 12.98 -12.01
N ASN A 196 -24.05 14.28 -12.15
CA ASN A 196 -22.75 14.90 -11.92
C ASN A 196 -22.40 15.05 -10.44
N GLN A 197 -23.31 14.71 -9.52
CA GLN A 197 -23.08 14.76 -8.08
C GLN A 197 -22.55 13.44 -7.51
N TYR A 198 -22.66 12.34 -8.26
CA TYR A 198 -22.30 10.99 -7.81
C TYR A 198 -21.32 10.33 -8.77
N THR A 199 -20.53 9.38 -8.28
CA THR A 199 -19.75 8.49 -9.14
C THR A 199 -20.66 7.50 -9.87
N ALA A 200 -20.10 6.83 -10.88
CA ALA A 200 -20.81 5.76 -11.60
C ALA A 200 -21.24 4.58 -10.71
N SER A 201 -20.69 4.45 -9.49
CA SER A 201 -21.08 3.46 -8.49
C SER A 201 -21.96 4.01 -7.36
N GLY A 202 -22.33 5.29 -7.40
CA GLY A 202 -23.28 5.91 -6.47
C GLY A 202 -22.64 6.63 -5.27
N TYR A 203 -21.34 6.90 -5.28
CA TYR A 203 -20.68 7.66 -4.20
C TYR A 203 -20.77 9.17 -4.45
N LEU A 204 -21.13 9.94 -3.42
CA LEU A 204 -21.24 11.39 -3.50
C LEU A 204 -19.85 12.02 -3.75
N ILE A 205 -19.75 12.91 -4.74
CA ILE A 205 -18.49 13.53 -5.14
C ILE A 205 -17.93 14.43 -4.03
N SER A 206 -18.78 15.10 -3.25
CA SER A 206 -18.35 15.93 -2.12
C SER A 206 -17.70 15.13 -1.00
N ASP A 207 -18.20 13.92 -0.74
CA ASP A 207 -17.60 13.02 0.26
C ASP A 207 -16.22 12.56 -0.19
N ILE A 208 -16.06 12.25 -1.47
CA ILE A 208 -14.75 11.92 -2.04
C ILE A 208 -13.82 13.14 -2.02
N ASN A 209 -14.32 14.36 -2.23
CA ASN A 209 -13.51 15.57 -2.10
C ASN A 209 -13.03 15.76 -0.64
N LEU A 210 -13.84 15.44 0.36
CA LEU A 210 -13.43 15.45 1.76
C LEU A 210 -12.32 14.41 2.03
N PHE A 211 -12.39 13.22 1.41
CA PHE A 211 -11.30 12.26 1.44
C PHE A 211 -10.01 12.80 0.82
N TYR A 212 -10.09 13.55 -0.28
CA TYR A 212 -8.90 14.20 -0.86
C TYR A 212 -8.28 15.22 0.09
N ILE A 213 -9.10 16.02 0.77
CA ILE A 213 -8.61 16.99 1.77
C ILE A 213 -7.84 16.25 2.86
N ILE A 214 -8.43 15.21 3.44
CA ILE A 214 -7.77 14.42 4.49
C ILE A 214 -6.48 13.78 3.99
N LEU A 215 -6.49 13.19 2.79
CA LEU A 215 -5.31 12.57 2.20
C LEU A 215 -4.17 13.58 1.97
N ILE A 216 -4.48 14.76 1.43
CA ILE A 216 -3.50 15.83 1.20
C ILE A 216 -2.98 16.38 2.52
N SER A 217 -3.86 16.59 3.51
CA SER A 217 -3.45 16.98 4.86
C SER A 217 -2.55 15.93 5.52
N THR A 218 -2.80 14.64 5.30
CA THR A 218 -1.92 13.56 5.76
C THR A 218 -0.54 13.65 5.10
N TYR A 219 -0.44 13.92 3.79
CA TYR A 219 0.85 14.13 3.14
C TYR A 219 1.60 15.34 3.70
N PHE A 220 0.91 16.45 3.93
CA PHE A 220 1.51 17.64 4.54
C PHE A 220 1.99 17.35 5.97
N PHE A 221 1.21 16.61 6.74
CA PHE A 221 1.60 16.14 8.07
C PHE A 221 2.84 15.25 8.00
N ILE A 222 2.94 14.31 7.05
CA ILE A 222 4.13 13.46 6.86
C ILE A 222 5.39 14.31 6.62
N ILE A 223 5.28 15.38 5.82
CA ILE A 223 6.40 16.29 5.55
C ILE A 223 6.86 16.99 6.84
N ILE A 224 5.93 17.57 7.59
CA ILE A 224 6.25 18.27 8.85
C ILE A 224 6.80 17.29 9.89
N ALA A 225 6.11 16.17 10.11
CA ALA A 225 6.52 15.16 11.07
C ALA A 225 7.88 14.55 10.68
N GLY A 226 8.15 14.37 9.38
CA GLY A 226 9.45 13.96 8.87
C GLY A 226 10.55 14.93 9.30
N MET A 227 10.35 16.24 9.13
CA MET A 227 11.31 17.25 9.61
C MET A 227 11.52 17.16 11.13
N ILE A 228 10.46 17.01 11.92
CA ILE A 228 10.58 16.92 13.39
C ILE A 228 11.36 15.67 13.81
N VAL A 229 11.03 14.51 13.22
CA VAL A 229 11.66 13.22 13.54
C VAL A 229 13.17 13.26 13.25
N THR A 230 13.59 13.98 12.22
CA THR A 230 15.03 14.13 11.92
C THR A 230 15.80 14.90 12.97
N HIS A 231 15.15 15.84 13.66
CA HIS A 231 15.79 16.60 14.74
C HIS A 231 15.92 15.78 16.02
N THR A 232 15.00 14.83 16.28
CA THR A 232 15.03 14.01 17.50
C THR A 232 15.92 12.78 17.40
N LEU A 233 16.19 12.27 16.19
CA LEU A 233 17.04 11.08 15.98
C LEU A 233 18.55 11.39 15.96
N ASN A 234 18.94 12.67 15.94
CA ASN A 234 20.33 13.12 15.99
C ASN A 234 20.79 13.54 17.42
N LEU A 235 19.98 13.22 18.44
CA LEU A 235 20.29 13.37 19.87
C LEU A 235 20.39 11.99 20.52
#